data_AF-A0A2P5FBM4-F1
#
_entry.id   AF-A0A2P5FBM4-F1
#
_cell.length_a   1.000
_cell.length_b   1.000
_cell.length_c   1.000
_cell.angle_alpha   90.00
_cell.angle_beta   90.00
_cell.angle_gamma   90.00
#
_symmetry.space_group_name_H-M   'P 1'
#
loop_
_entity.id
_entity.type
_entity.pdbx_description
1 polymer ?
#
loop_
_entity_poly.entity_id
_entity_poly.type
_entity_poly.pdbx_seq_one_letter_code
_entity_poly.pdbx_strand_id
1 'polypeptide(L)'
;MVSGCNKDYTVTLHKPSFISKKDLSDATTSVDLPCLFPLEDAFEIDDDPPEGYELEEFRDIVEGYSHVMKALIINDPVTNPKDCTIVVTYGVNYELACNRYGKDTTWRKIACQYRGFHDMVHYKNQFYAIDFIGNLISFDPCNGTTILVAPAIEEVSYLTIWRYLVESYGELLLVERYIS
;
A
#
# COMPACT_ATOMS: atom_id res chain seq x y z
N MET A 1 -8.41 -13.58 33.21
CA MET A 1 -6.97 -13.49 32.89
C MET A 1 -6.76 -14.31 31.62
N VAL A 2 -6.88 -13.65 30.47
CA VAL A 2 -6.69 -14.27 29.15
C VAL A 2 -5.71 -13.38 28.42
N SER A 3 -4.57 -13.98 28.10
CA SER A 3 -3.52 -13.52 27.21
C SER A 3 -3.93 -13.86 25.78
N GLY A 4 -3.65 -12.97 24.83
CA GLY A 4 -3.82 -13.21 23.39
C GLY A 4 -4.18 -11.89 22.70
N CYS A 5 -3.59 -11.50 21.57
CA CYS A 5 -2.64 -12.15 20.68
C CYS A 5 -1.96 -11.01 19.92
N ASN A 6 -0.63 -11.05 19.80
CA ASN A 6 0.11 -10.19 18.88
C ASN A 6 -0.30 -10.61 17.46
N LYS A 7 -1.31 -9.97 16.86
CA LYS A 7 -1.69 -10.20 15.47
C LYS A 7 -0.76 -9.37 14.60
N ASP A 8 0.46 -9.86 14.43
CA ASP A 8 1.44 -9.31 13.50
C ASP A 8 0.94 -9.60 12.06
N TYR A 9 0.40 -8.59 11.38
CA TYR A 9 -0.07 -8.72 10.01
C TYR A 9 1.11 -9.01 9.08
N THR A 10 1.17 -10.24 8.56
CA THR A 10 2.24 -10.68 7.67
C THR A 10 1.96 -10.23 6.24
N VAL A 11 2.77 -9.29 5.72
CA VAL A 11 2.72 -8.88 4.31
C VAL A 11 3.43 -9.92 3.46
N THR A 12 2.69 -10.64 2.63
CA THR A 12 3.27 -11.60 1.67
C THR A 12 3.58 -10.88 0.37
N LEU A 13 4.87 -10.72 0.08
CA LEU A 13 5.35 -10.14 -1.17
C LEU A 13 5.24 -11.18 -2.29
N HIS A 14 4.53 -10.85 -3.37
CA HIS A 14 4.41 -11.72 -4.53
C HIS A 14 5.57 -11.47 -5.52
N LYS A 15 6.46 -12.46 -5.67
CA LYS A 15 7.69 -12.45 -6.50
C LYS A 15 8.80 -11.46 -6.09
N PRO A 16 9.20 -11.33 -4.82
CA PRO A 16 10.40 -10.59 -4.51
C PRO A 16 11.63 -11.43 -4.91
N SER A 17 12.37 -11.00 -5.93
CA SER A 17 13.69 -11.55 -6.21
C SER A 17 14.72 -10.84 -5.34
N PHE A 18 14.96 -11.34 -4.13
CA PHE A 18 16.09 -10.91 -3.31
C PHE A 18 17.31 -11.73 -3.73
N ILE A 19 18.33 -11.09 -4.32
CA ILE A 19 19.55 -11.78 -4.76
C ILE A 19 20.43 -11.99 -3.54
N SER A 20 20.37 -13.18 -2.93
CA SER A 20 21.26 -13.53 -1.83
C SER A 20 22.67 -13.79 -2.37
N LYS A 21 23.63 -12.93 -2.01
CA LYS A 21 25.05 -13.28 -2.12
C LYS A 21 25.40 -14.08 -0.86
N LYS A 22 25.33 -15.42 -0.98
CA LYS A 22 25.87 -16.48 -0.10
C LYS A 22 25.87 -16.23 1.42
N ASP A 23 25.33 -17.22 2.13
CA ASP A 23 25.50 -17.48 3.58
C ASP A 23 24.65 -16.64 4.54
N LEU A 24 23.33 -16.80 4.45
CA LEU A 24 22.39 -16.25 5.43
C LEU A 24 21.41 -17.36 5.87
N SER A 25 21.39 -17.67 7.16
CA SER A 25 20.51 -18.67 7.76
C SER A 25 19.05 -18.24 7.67
N ASP A 26 18.11 -19.18 7.70
CA ASP A 26 16.66 -18.95 7.52
C ASP A 26 16.04 -17.85 8.41
N ALA A 27 16.73 -17.44 9.49
CA ALA A 27 16.33 -16.34 10.37
C ALA A 27 16.64 -14.93 9.82
N THR A 28 17.28 -14.80 8.65
CA THR A 28 17.76 -13.50 8.11
C THR A 28 17.10 -13.07 6.81
N THR A 29 16.05 -13.78 6.38
CA THR A 29 15.25 -13.45 5.19
C THR A 29 13.90 -12.82 5.50
N SER A 30 13.55 -12.64 6.78
CA SER A 30 12.34 -11.94 7.20
C SER A 30 12.60 -10.45 7.35
N VAL A 31 11.67 -9.63 6.85
CA VAL A 31 11.68 -8.18 6.97
C VAL A 31 10.57 -7.81 7.95
N ASP A 32 10.95 -7.43 9.16
CA ASP A 32 9.99 -7.04 10.19
C ASP A 32 9.58 -5.58 9.99
N LEU A 33 8.30 -5.34 9.75
CA LEU A 33 7.73 -4.00 9.58
C LEU A 33 6.86 -3.64 10.79
N PRO A 34 6.83 -2.37 11.21
CA PRO A 34 5.91 -1.94 12.25
C PRO A 34 4.47 -2.14 11.80
N CYS A 35 3.53 -2.20 12.75
CA CYS A 35 2.11 -2.25 12.44
C CYS A 35 1.68 -1.01 11.63
N LEU A 36 0.94 -1.23 10.54
CA LEU A 36 0.53 -0.18 9.60
C LEU A 36 -0.68 0.59 10.14
N PHE A 37 -0.39 1.71 10.82
CA PHE A 37 -1.31 2.57 11.58
C PHE A 37 -2.24 1.79 12.55
N PRO A 38 -2.40 2.24 13.80
CA PRO A 38 -3.53 1.76 14.59
C PRO A 38 -4.85 2.09 13.86
N LEU A 39 -5.91 1.34 14.17
CA LEU A 39 -7.29 1.49 13.64
C LEU A 39 -7.95 2.85 13.98
N GLU A 40 -7.19 3.93 14.16
CA GLU A 40 -7.66 5.23 14.66
C GLU A 40 -8.70 5.91 13.76
N ASP A 41 -8.80 5.52 12.47
CA ASP A 41 -9.79 6.06 11.50
C ASP A 41 -10.84 5.03 11.06
N ALA A 42 -10.74 3.77 11.51
CA ALA A 42 -11.81 2.81 11.25
C ALA A 42 -12.80 2.98 12.39
N PHE A 43 -14.01 3.48 12.08
CA PHE A 43 -15.21 3.55 12.94
C PHE A 43 -14.93 3.14 14.38
N GLU A 44 -14.96 4.08 15.33
CA GLU A 44 -14.69 3.81 16.74
C GLU A 44 -15.33 2.46 17.09
N ILE A 45 -14.53 1.46 17.48
CA ILE A 45 -15.01 0.08 17.68
C ILE A 45 -16.06 0.01 18.83
N ASP A 46 -16.26 1.14 19.51
CA ASP A 46 -17.27 1.40 20.52
C ASP A 46 -18.58 2.01 19.96
N ASP A 47 -18.63 2.41 18.68
CA ASP A 47 -19.88 2.72 17.99
C ASP A 47 -20.67 1.41 17.78
N ASP A 48 -21.93 1.39 18.22
CA ASP A 48 -22.83 0.27 17.95
C ASP A 48 -22.80 -0.03 16.44
N PRO A 49 -22.63 -1.30 16.03
CA PRO A 49 -22.62 -1.65 14.62
C PRO A 49 -23.91 -1.15 13.97
N PRO A 50 -23.88 -0.72 12.69
CA PRO A 50 -25.08 -0.27 12.00
C PRO A 50 -26.20 -1.32 12.12
N GLU A 51 -27.44 -0.86 12.26
CA GLU A 51 -28.60 -1.73 12.46
C GLU A 51 -28.63 -2.84 11.38
N GLY A 52 -28.45 -4.10 11.82
CA GLY A 52 -28.39 -5.26 10.93
C GLY A 52 -27.02 -5.96 10.80
N TYR A 53 -25.96 -5.45 11.43
CA TYR A 53 -24.65 -6.12 11.50
C TYR A 53 -24.38 -6.69 12.90
N GLU A 54 -23.91 -7.93 12.97
CA GLU A 54 -23.35 -8.52 14.19
C GLU A 54 -21.99 -7.88 14.51
N LEU A 55 -21.67 -7.67 15.79
CA LEU A 55 -20.43 -6.99 16.22
C LEU A 55 -19.17 -7.69 15.71
N GLU A 56 -19.18 -9.02 15.65
CA GLU A 56 -18.07 -9.84 15.17
C GLU A 56 -17.88 -9.67 13.65
N GLU A 57 -18.96 -9.60 12.89
CA GLU A 57 -18.94 -9.37 11.44
C GLU A 57 -18.50 -7.94 11.11
N PHE A 58 -18.97 -6.96 11.89
CA PHE A 58 -18.52 -5.57 11.78
C PHE A 58 -17.03 -5.42 12.12
N ARG A 59 -16.53 -6.15 13.14
CA ARG A 59 -15.11 -6.20 13.47
C ARG A 59 -14.29 -6.90 12.39
N ASP A 60 -14.76 -8.00 11.81
CA ASP A 60 -14.06 -8.66 10.69
C ASP A 60 -14.03 -7.78 9.44
N ILE A 61 -15.09 -7.01 9.19
CA ILE A 61 -15.16 -5.98 8.14
C ILE A 61 -14.13 -4.88 8.41
N VAL A 62 -14.09 -4.35 9.64
CA VAL A 62 -13.17 -3.29 10.07
C VAL A 62 -11.70 -3.74 10.13
N GLU A 63 -11.41 -4.93 10.69
CA GLU A 63 -10.08 -5.57 10.66
C GLU A 63 -9.68 -5.89 9.21
N GLY A 64 -10.63 -6.32 8.39
CA GLY A 64 -10.48 -6.48 6.95
C GLY A 64 -10.19 -5.18 6.22
N TYR A 65 -10.44 -4.00 6.80
CA TYR A 65 -10.26 -2.70 6.16
C TYR A 65 -8.90 -2.04 6.39
N SER A 66 -7.95 -2.69 7.07
CA SER A 66 -6.57 -2.19 7.28
C SER A 66 -5.51 -2.90 6.43
N HIS A 67 -5.92 -3.74 5.47
CA HIS A 67 -4.99 -4.56 4.70
C HIS A 67 -4.11 -3.77 3.73
N VAL A 68 -2.87 -4.23 3.58
CA VAL A 68 -1.99 -3.82 2.48
C VAL A 68 -2.49 -4.47 1.19
N MET A 69 -2.81 -3.63 0.21
CA MET A 69 -3.29 -4.03 -1.12
C MET A 69 -2.12 -4.32 -2.06
N LYS A 70 -1.13 -3.43 -2.06
CA LYS A 70 0.09 -3.54 -2.86
C LYS A 70 1.25 -2.93 -2.08
N ALA A 71 2.43 -3.51 -2.24
CA ALA A 71 3.68 -2.96 -1.72
C ALA A 71 4.69 -2.76 -2.85
N LEU A 72 5.41 -1.64 -2.80
CA LEU A 72 6.63 -1.40 -3.55
C LEU A 72 7.79 -1.39 -2.57
N ILE A 73 8.81 -2.20 -2.84
CA ILE A 73 10.06 -2.22 -2.08
C ILE A 73 11.16 -1.71 -2.98
N ILE A 74 11.75 -0.59 -2.58
CA ILE A 74 12.80 0.10 -3.32
C ILE A 74 14.10 -0.16 -2.59
N ASN A 75 15.04 -0.78 -3.30
CA ASN A 75 16.25 -1.38 -2.76
C ASN A 75 15.98 -2.59 -1.88
N ASP A 76 16.96 -3.48 -1.82
CA ASP A 76 16.86 -4.74 -1.10
C ASP A 76 16.91 -4.49 0.43
N PRO A 77 15.88 -4.86 1.19
CA PRO A 77 15.83 -4.65 2.64
C PRO A 77 16.86 -5.49 3.39
N VAL A 78 17.33 -6.61 2.83
CA VAL A 78 18.33 -7.49 3.46
C VAL A 78 19.74 -6.98 3.18
N THR A 79 20.05 -6.66 1.92
CA THR A 79 21.41 -6.26 1.54
C THR A 79 21.67 -4.76 1.66
N ASN A 80 20.62 -3.93 1.62
CA ASN A 80 20.71 -2.48 1.76
C ASN A 80 19.60 -1.90 2.67
N PRO A 81 19.51 -2.34 3.94
CA PRO A 81 18.41 -1.95 4.84
C PRO A 81 18.30 -0.45 5.01
N LYS A 82 19.43 0.28 5.09
CA LYS A 82 19.45 1.72 5.37
C LYS A 82 18.96 2.59 4.20
N ASP A 83 18.88 2.04 3.01
CA ASP A 83 18.41 2.74 1.81
C ASP A 83 17.13 2.11 1.25
N CYS A 84 16.52 1.19 1.99
CA CYS A 84 15.30 0.54 1.58
C CYS A 84 14.10 1.42 1.89
N THR A 85 13.31 1.76 0.88
CA THR A 85 12.04 2.47 1.04
C THR A 85 10.90 1.56 0.65
N ILE A 86 9.94 1.41 1.56
CA ILE A 86 8.75 0.60 1.35
C ILE A 86 7.58 1.55 1.25
N VAL A 87 6.80 1.40 0.18
CA VAL A 87 5.57 2.14 -0.05
C VAL A 87 4.44 1.13 -0.16
N VAL A 88 3.30 1.41 0.45
CA VAL A 88 2.11 0.56 0.41
C VAL A 88 0.90 1.35 -0.02
N THR A 89 0.00 0.70 -0.75
CA THR A 89 -1.41 1.08 -0.83
C THR A 89 -2.16 0.26 0.19
N TYR A 90 -3.00 0.89 1.02
CA TYR A 90 -3.66 0.21 2.13
C TYR A 90 -5.06 0.73 2.41
N GLY A 91 -5.83 -0.17 3.02
CA GLY A 91 -7.17 0.07 3.57
C GLY A 91 -8.25 0.45 2.55
N VAL A 92 -9.45 0.71 3.06
CA VAL A 92 -10.67 0.98 2.26
C VAL A 92 -10.58 2.16 1.32
N ASN A 93 -9.83 3.18 1.74
CA ASN A 93 -9.65 4.40 0.99
C ASN A 93 -8.49 4.28 -0.01
N TYR A 94 -7.87 3.09 -0.10
CA TYR A 94 -6.68 2.79 -0.90
C TYR A 94 -5.64 3.90 -0.82
N GLU A 95 -5.24 4.22 0.42
CA GLU A 95 -4.34 5.33 0.71
C GLU A 95 -2.88 4.90 0.57
N LEU A 96 -1.98 5.88 0.46
CA LEU A 96 -0.55 5.61 0.36
C LEU A 96 0.14 5.83 1.71
N ALA A 97 1.04 4.92 2.05
CA ALA A 97 1.95 5.08 3.18
C ALA A 97 3.36 4.64 2.84
N CYS A 98 4.32 5.18 3.57
CA CYS A 98 5.73 4.87 3.42
C CYS A 98 6.38 4.50 4.75
N ASN A 99 7.44 3.70 4.64
CA ASN A 99 8.39 3.44 5.71
C ASN A 99 9.79 3.32 5.10
N ARG A 100 10.74 4.13 5.60
CA ARG A 100 12.16 3.93 5.30
C ARG A 100 12.68 2.84 6.22
N TYR A 101 12.85 1.65 5.66
CA TYR A 101 13.25 0.48 6.41
C TYR A 101 14.57 0.72 7.15
N GLY A 102 14.68 0.19 8.37
CA GLY A 102 15.83 0.41 9.25
C GLY A 102 16.06 1.86 9.73
N LYS A 103 15.22 2.82 9.33
CA LYS A 103 15.28 4.24 9.75
C LYS A 103 14.01 4.69 10.48
N ASP A 104 12.85 4.39 9.93
CA ASP A 104 11.56 4.80 10.47
C ASP A 104 10.97 3.71 11.38
N THR A 105 10.53 4.09 12.58
CA THR A 105 9.91 3.17 13.56
C THR A 105 8.40 3.04 13.39
N THR A 106 7.79 3.91 12.59
CA THR A 106 6.36 3.94 12.30
C THR A 106 6.12 4.18 10.81
N TRP A 107 4.92 3.86 10.35
CA TRP A 107 4.50 4.24 9.00
C TRP A 107 4.12 5.71 8.95
N ARG A 108 4.32 6.33 7.80
CA ARG A 108 3.89 7.71 7.52
C ARG A 108 2.91 7.72 6.37
N LYS A 109 1.75 8.35 6.59
CA LYS A 109 0.73 8.52 5.56
C LYS A 109 1.22 9.57 4.58
N ILE A 110 1.12 9.27 3.29
CA ILE A 110 1.47 10.22 2.23
C ILE A 110 0.23 11.10 2.02
N ALA A 111 0.29 12.32 2.55
CA ALA A 111 -0.80 13.28 2.41
C ALA A 111 -0.99 13.62 0.91
N CYS A 112 -2.21 13.38 0.42
CA CYS A 112 -2.55 13.61 -0.97
C CYS A 112 -4.00 14.09 -1.06
N GLN A 113 -4.26 15.04 -1.96
CA GLN A 113 -5.62 15.47 -2.26
C GLN A 113 -6.41 14.44 -3.09
N TYR A 114 -5.69 13.52 -3.73
CA TYR A 114 -6.24 12.37 -4.47
C TYR A 114 -6.37 11.17 -3.53
N ARG A 115 -7.35 10.29 -3.79
CA ARG A 115 -7.68 9.13 -2.95
C ARG A 115 -8.02 7.92 -3.81
N GLY A 116 -8.11 6.74 -3.21
CA GLY A 116 -8.55 5.52 -3.89
C GLY A 116 -7.53 5.07 -4.95
N PHE A 117 -6.27 4.90 -4.59
CA PHE A 117 -5.23 4.50 -5.53
C PHE A 117 -5.38 3.03 -5.95
N HIS A 118 -5.63 2.79 -7.24
CA HIS A 118 -5.75 1.44 -7.80
C HIS A 118 -4.37 0.79 -8.00
N ASP A 119 -3.35 1.59 -8.32
CA ASP A 119 -2.01 1.09 -8.53
C ASP A 119 -0.92 2.13 -8.29
N MET A 120 0.30 1.65 -8.07
CA MET A 120 1.51 2.45 -7.95
C MET A 120 2.72 1.72 -8.55
N VAL A 121 3.68 2.49 -9.04
CA VAL A 121 4.93 1.98 -9.64
C VAL A 121 6.10 2.92 -9.39
N HIS A 122 7.31 2.36 -9.34
CA HIS A 122 8.55 3.13 -9.45
C HIS A 122 9.09 2.99 -10.87
N TYR A 123 9.16 4.09 -11.60
CA TYR A 123 9.54 4.12 -13.01
C TYR A 123 10.47 5.30 -13.28
N LYS A 124 11.61 5.04 -13.92
CA LYS A 124 12.66 6.05 -14.23
C LYS A 124 12.99 6.97 -13.04
N ASN A 125 13.24 6.38 -11.87
CA ASN A 125 13.62 7.06 -10.63
C ASN A 125 12.52 7.96 -10.03
N GLN A 126 11.27 7.79 -10.43
CA GLN A 126 10.13 8.53 -9.90
C GLN A 126 9.02 7.55 -9.49
N PHE A 127 8.29 7.88 -8.42
CA PHE A 127 7.10 7.13 -8.04
C PHE A 127 5.86 7.73 -8.67
N TYR A 128 5.01 6.86 -9.18
CA TYR A 128 3.71 7.20 -9.73
C TYR A 128 2.61 6.39 -9.06
N ALA A 129 1.45 7.00 -8.92
CA ALA A 129 0.22 6.32 -8.52
C ALA A 129 -0.92 6.77 -9.43
N ILE A 130 -1.88 5.88 -9.64
CA ILE A 130 -3.10 6.13 -10.41
C ILE A 130 -4.30 6.03 -9.46
N ASP A 131 -5.11 7.08 -9.39
CA ASP A 131 -6.33 7.05 -8.60
C ASP A 131 -7.50 6.34 -9.32
N PHE A 132 -8.59 6.09 -8.60
CA PHE A 132 -9.77 5.42 -9.14
C PHE A 132 -10.54 6.26 -10.18
N ILE A 133 -10.18 7.54 -10.35
CA ILE A 133 -10.72 8.40 -11.41
C ILE A 133 -9.86 8.29 -12.67
N GLY A 134 -8.58 7.96 -12.53
CA GLY A 134 -7.61 7.87 -13.63
C GLY A 134 -6.60 9.02 -13.65
N ASN A 135 -6.49 9.80 -12.57
CA ASN A 135 -5.43 10.82 -12.44
C ASN A 135 -4.09 10.14 -12.12
N LEU A 136 -3.11 10.35 -13.00
CA LEU A 136 -1.74 9.93 -12.75
C LEU A 136 -1.04 11.00 -11.94
N ILE A 137 -0.61 10.63 -10.73
CA ILE A 137 0.19 11.50 -9.87
C ILE A 137 1.62 10.97 -9.77
N SER A 138 2.58 11.88 -9.69
CA SER A 138 3.91 11.57 -9.15
C SER A 138 3.96 11.96 -7.69
N PHE A 139 4.64 11.17 -6.87
CA PHE A 139 4.78 11.46 -5.45
C PHE A 139 6.20 11.21 -4.93
N ASP A 140 6.57 11.92 -3.86
CA ASP A 140 7.79 11.67 -3.09
C ASP A 140 7.41 10.95 -1.78
N PRO A 141 7.79 9.68 -1.58
CA PRO A 141 7.49 8.98 -0.34
C PRO A 141 8.18 9.58 0.88
N CYS A 142 9.31 10.27 0.73
CA CYS A 142 10.05 10.84 1.86
C CYS A 142 9.48 12.18 2.34
N ASN A 143 9.01 13.00 1.41
CA ASN A 143 8.58 14.38 1.69
C ASN A 143 7.06 14.60 1.54
N GLY A 144 6.33 13.62 1.02
CA GLY A 144 4.87 13.69 0.85
C GLY A 144 4.40 14.66 -0.24
N THR A 145 5.31 15.18 -1.07
CA THR A 145 4.95 16.05 -2.18
C THR A 145 4.26 15.22 -3.26
N THR A 146 3.12 15.71 -3.76
CA THR A 146 2.35 15.09 -4.84
C THR A 146 2.12 16.08 -5.97
N ILE A 147 2.25 15.63 -7.21
CA ILE A 147 2.11 16.45 -8.42
C ILE A 147 1.24 15.68 -9.41
N LEU A 148 0.22 16.33 -9.98
CA LEU A 148 -0.56 15.78 -11.08
C LEU A 148 0.29 15.75 -12.35
N VAL A 149 0.46 14.57 -12.94
CA VAL A 149 1.24 14.35 -14.15
C VAL A 149 0.33 14.29 -15.38
N ALA A 150 -0.79 13.59 -15.25
CA ALA A 150 -1.82 13.52 -16.29
C ALA A 150 -3.21 13.41 -15.66
N PRO A 151 -4.20 14.16 -16.15
CA PRO A 151 -5.59 13.98 -15.73
C PRO A 151 -6.17 12.69 -16.32
N ALA A 152 -7.31 12.24 -15.77
CA ALA A 152 -8.09 11.17 -16.36
C ALA A 152 -8.50 11.51 -17.83
N ILE A 153 -8.49 10.50 -18.69
CA ILE A 153 -8.80 10.66 -20.13
C ILE A 153 -10.31 10.82 -20.35
N GLU A 154 -11.14 10.08 -19.60
CA GLU A 154 -12.61 10.15 -19.66
C GLU A 154 -13.22 9.90 -18.26
N GLU A 155 -14.33 10.59 -17.94
CA GLU A 155 -15.15 10.34 -16.74
C GLU A 155 -16.04 9.10 -16.96
N VAL A 156 -15.46 7.91 -17.01
CA VAL A 156 -16.22 6.65 -17.15
C VAL A 156 -16.64 6.13 -15.77
N SER A 157 -17.80 5.46 -15.70
CA SER A 157 -18.33 4.84 -14.47
C SER A 157 -17.26 4.01 -13.73
N TYR A 158 -16.81 4.54 -12.60
CA TYR A 158 -15.62 4.11 -11.86
C TYR A 158 -15.76 2.75 -11.16
N LEU A 159 -17.00 2.27 -10.97
CA LEU A 159 -17.28 1.07 -10.16
C LEU A 159 -16.93 -0.25 -10.88
N THR A 160 -16.63 -0.21 -12.17
CA THR A 160 -16.39 -1.41 -12.99
C THR A 160 -15.00 -1.44 -13.64
N ILE A 161 -14.14 -0.48 -13.34
CA ILE A 161 -12.81 -0.35 -13.98
C ILE A 161 -11.72 -0.40 -12.92
N TRP A 162 -10.83 -1.38 -13.03
CA TRP A 162 -9.56 -1.38 -12.30
C TRP A 162 -8.43 -0.88 -13.19
N ARG A 163 -7.51 -0.08 -12.62
CA ARG A 163 -6.42 0.54 -13.38
C ARG A 163 -5.07 -0.02 -12.94
N TYR A 164 -4.19 -0.26 -13.89
CA TYR A 164 -2.84 -0.75 -13.66
C TYR A 164 -1.82 0.12 -14.38
N LEU A 165 -0.67 0.33 -13.76
CA LEU A 165 0.48 0.99 -14.36
C LEU A 165 1.49 -0.08 -14.78
N VAL A 166 1.76 -0.14 -16.09
CA VAL A 166 2.61 -1.20 -16.67
C VAL A 166 3.74 -0.58 -17.46
N GLU A 167 4.97 -0.96 -17.15
CA GLU A 167 6.10 -0.66 -18.02
C GLU A 167 6.12 -1.63 -19.21
N SER A 168 6.17 -1.07 -20.42
CA SER A 168 6.26 -1.84 -21.67
C SER A 168 7.15 -1.09 -22.66
N TYR A 169 8.16 -1.77 -23.20
CA TYR A 169 9.14 -1.19 -24.13
C TYR A 169 9.79 0.13 -23.66
N GLY A 170 9.98 0.27 -22.35
CA GLY A 170 10.59 1.47 -21.75
C GLY A 170 9.65 2.68 -21.69
N GLU A 171 8.35 2.46 -21.89
CA GLU A 171 7.27 3.42 -21.69
C GLU A 171 6.36 2.98 -20.53
N LEU A 172 5.72 3.94 -19.87
CA LEU A 172 4.74 3.66 -18.82
C LEU A 172 3.33 3.78 -19.40
N LEU A 173 2.57 2.69 -19.34
CA LEU A 173 1.23 2.59 -19.90
C LEU A 173 0.19 2.48 -18.78
N LEU A 174 -0.96 3.09 -19.02
CA LEU A 174 -2.18 2.86 -18.24
C LEU A 174 -2.97 1.72 -18.91
N VAL A 175 -3.28 0.69 -18.13
CA VAL A 175 -4.15 -0.42 -18.56
C VAL A 175 -5.42 -0.41 -17.73
N GLU A 176 -6.56 -0.35 -18.40
CA GLU A 176 -7.88 -0.46 -17.78
C GLU A 176 -8.42 -1.89 -17.93
N ARG A 177 -8.82 -2.48 -16.80
CA ARG A 177 -9.48 -3.78 -16.74
C ARG A 177 -10.94 -3.56 -16.36
N TYR A 178 -11.82 -3.93 -17.28
CA TYR A 178 -13.26 -3.96 -17.03
C TYR A 178 -13.59 -5.21 -16.23
N ILE A 179 -14.10 -5.02 -15.02
CA ILE A 179 -14.54 -6.09 -14.13
C ILE A 179 -16.05 -6.21 -14.33
N SER A 180 -16.46 -7.32 -14.97
CA SER A 180 -17.86 -7.71 -15.18
C SER A 180 -18.33 -8.70 -14.13
#